data_AF-A0A364LKD7-F1
#
_entry.id   AF-A0A364LKD7-F1
#
_cell.length_a   1.000
_cell.length_b   1.000
_cell.length_c   1.000
_cell.angle_alpha   90.00
_cell.angle_beta   90.00
_cell.angle_gamma   90.00
#
_symmetry.space_group_name_H-M   'P 1'
#
loop_
_entity.id
_entity.type
_entity.pdbx_description
1 polymer ?
#
loop_
_entity_poly.entity_id
_entity_poly.type
_entity_poly.pdbx_seq_one_letter_code
_entity_poly.pdbx_strand_id
1 'polypeptide(L)'
;MCIPISYPHSDTINHIVIQPDNISLYFKSFDQLLVIMDLADNIHNDDTHPLTYVLDHDSESDKIHYHQGIDSSYSDDAHYHFERKDNKPLSYRDIKLFLNTLKQFDLIEMNDIKRAKSEYKTSREQEIRASYRNRYFTPLASANFQKSEQLNRMSKW
;
A
#
# COMPACT_ATOMS: atom_id res chain seq x y z
N MET A 1 -2.71 -3.20 -5.53
CA MET A 1 -3.74 -2.28 -5.00
C MET A 1 -3.08 -1.35 -4.02
N CYS A 2 -3.20 -0.03 -4.22
CA CYS A 2 -2.68 1.00 -3.31
C CYS A 2 -3.86 1.66 -2.61
N ILE A 3 -3.82 1.80 -1.29
CA ILE A 3 -4.89 2.37 -0.47
C ILE A 3 -4.29 3.50 0.36
N PRO A 4 -4.44 4.76 -0.09
CA PRO A 4 -4.08 5.91 0.71
C PRO A 4 -5.17 6.21 1.74
N ILE A 5 -4.75 6.47 2.98
CA ILE A 5 -5.62 6.88 4.09
C ILE A 5 -5.07 8.20 4.61
N SER A 6 -5.86 9.27 4.49
CA SER A 6 -5.44 10.62 4.88
C SER A 6 -6.09 11.05 6.19
N TYR A 7 -5.30 11.59 7.12
CA TYR A 7 -5.71 12.06 8.44
C TYR A 7 -5.54 13.59 8.52
N PRO A 8 -6.48 14.38 7.99
CA PRO A 8 -6.34 15.83 7.87
C PRO A 8 -6.28 16.59 9.21
N HIS A 9 -6.51 15.90 10.34
CA HIS A 9 -6.54 16.48 11.68
C HIS A 9 -5.64 15.73 12.67
N SER A 10 -4.79 14.80 12.19
CA SER A 10 -3.82 14.16 13.06
C SER A 10 -2.59 15.06 13.16
N ASP A 11 -2.20 15.40 14.39
CA ASP A 11 -0.96 16.12 14.68
C ASP A 11 0.28 15.21 14.59
N THR A 12 0.14 13.95 14.16
CA THR A 12 1.20 12.93 14.21
C THR A 12 1.46 12.24 12.86
N ILE A 13 0.44 11.68 12.20
CA ILE A 13 0.60 11.01 10.89
C ILE A 13 -0.39 11.64 9.92
N ASN A 14 0.09 12.17 8.79
CA ASN A 14 -0.78 12.75 7.78
C ASN A 14 -1.41 11.69 6.89
N HIS A 15 -0.60 10.71 6.46
CA HIS A 15 -1.04 9.68 5.54
C HIS A 15 -0.47 8.31 5.89
N ILE A 16 -1.29 7.28 5.70
CA ILE A 16 -0.84 5.89 5.65
C ILE A 16 -1.18 5.37 4.26
N VAL A 17 -0.19 4.84 3.56
CA VAL A 17 -0.37 4.20 2.27
C VAL A 17 -0.15 2.71 2.42
N ILE A 18 -1.17 1.91 2.12
CA ILE A 18 -1.09 0.45 2.17
C ILE A 18 -1.00 -0.09 0.74
N GLN A 19 0.07 -0.82 0.46
CA GLN A 19 0.31 -1.50 -0.81
C GLN A 19 0.25 -3.02 -0.60
N PRO A 20 0.34 -3.84 -1.66
CA PRO A 20 0.26 -5.30 -1.51
C PRO A 20 1.42 -5.88 -0.69
N ASP A 21 2.57 -5.22 -0.69
CA ASP A 21 3.85 -5.68 -0.16
C ASP A 21 4.39 -4.79 0.97
N ASN A 22 4.01 -3.52 1.00
CA ASN A 22 4.50 -2.56 1.99
C ASN A 22 3.41 -1.66 2.60
N ILE A 23 3.75 -1.02 3.73
CA ILE A 23 3.00 0.08 4.35
C ILE A 23 3.95 1.26 4.52
N SER A 24 3.54 2.43 4.06
CA SER A 24 4.29 3.67 4.22
C SER A 24 3.54 4.66 5.12
N LEU A 25 4.27 5.28 6.04
CA LEU A 25 3.79 6.42 6.84
C LEU A 25 4.32 7.72 6.24
N TYR A 26 3.49 8.77 6.20
CA TYR A 26 3.89 10.11 5.79
C TYR A 26 3.59 11.12 6.90
N PHE A 27 4.55 12.00 7.16
CA PHE A 27 4.57 12.93 8.29
C PHE A 27 5.38 14.19 7.94
N LYS A 28 5.31 15.23 8.79
CA LYS A 28 5.86 16.56 8.48
C LYS A 28 6.86 17.11 9.47
N SER A 29 6.87 16.61 10.71
CA SER A 29 7.71 17.18 11.77
C SER A 29 8.86 16.25 12.16
N PHE A 30 9.93 16.87 12.66
CA PHE A 30 11.07 16.15 13.22
C PHE A 30 10.69 15.40 14.52
N ASP A 31 9.81 15.97 15.34
CA ASP A 31 9.35 15.30 16.56
C ASP A 31 8.58 14.00 16.24
N GLN A 32 7.77 14.01 15.17
CA GLN A 32 7.09 12.81 14.66
C GLN A 32 8.09 11.76 14.18
N LEU A 33 9.17 12.18 13.50
CA LEU A 33 10.22 11.27 13.06
C LEU A 33 10.82 10.49 14.22
N LEU A 34 11.13 11.15 15.34
CA LEU A 34 11.73 10.49 16.51
C LEU A 34 10.83 9.37 17.06
N VAL A 35 9.53 9.64 17.20
CA VAL A 35 8.56 8.64 17.68
C VAL A 35 8.41 7.49 16.66
N ILE A 36 8.45 7.80 15.36
CA ILE A 36 8.39 6.78 14.30
C ILE A 36 9.66 5.92 14.28
N MET A 37 10.83 6.48 14.57
CA MET A 37 12.07 5.72 14.72
C MET A 37 11.98 4.75 15.90
N ASP A 38 11.48 5.20 17.05
CA ASP A 38 11.26 4.33 18.22
C ASP A 38 10.27 3.19 17.91
N LEU A 39 9.18 3.49 17.19
CA LEU A 39 8.24 2.50 16.68
C LEU A 39 8.95 1.49 15.76
N ALA A 40 9.76 1.98 14.83
CA ALA A 40 10.43 1.15 13.85
C ALA A 40 11.42 0.17 14.49
N ASP A 41 12.22 0.67 15.43
CA ASP A 41 13.14 -0.15 16.21
C ASP A 41 12.39 -1.16 17.08
N ASN A 42 11.25 -0.79 17.67
CA ASN A 42 10.41 -1.73 18.40
C ASN A 42 9.90 -2.87 17.51
N ILE A 43 9.39 -2.53 16.33
CA ILE A 43 8.90 -3.51 15.34
C ILE A 43 10.03 -4.43 14.86
N HIS A 44 11.21 -3.87 14.57
CA HIS A 44 12.35 -4.63 14.08
C HIS A 44 12.83 -5.65 15.11
N ASN A 45 12.99 -5.21 16.36
CA ASN A 45 13.50 -6.01 17.46
C ASN A 45 12.48 -7.00 18.05
N ASP A 46 11.20 -6.93 17.67
CA ASP A 46 10.19 -7.92 18.02
C ASP A 46 10.17 -9.08 17.01
N ASP A 47 10.73 -10.22 17.40
CA ASP A 47 10.75 -11.46 16.59
C ASP A 47 9.35 -12.00 16.28
N THR A 48 8.34 -11.65 17.08
CA THR A 48 6.95 -12.06 16.86
C THR A 48 6.21 -11.14 15.91
N HIS A 49 6.76 -9.94 15.65
CA HIS A 49 6.18 -9.01 14.72
C HIS A 49 6.52 -9.41 13.26
N PRO A 50 5.52 -9.55 12.37
CA PRO A 50 5.73 -10.04 11.00
C PRO A 50 6.34 -8.99 10.08
N LEU A 51 6.30 -7.71 10.49
CA LEU A 51 6.86 -6.59 9.74
C LEU A 51 8.24 -6.21 10.26
N THR A 52 9.06 -5.67 9.38
CA THR A 52 10.26 -4.90 9.68
C THR A 52 10.14 -3.55 8.97
N TYR A 53 10.97 -2.59 9.37
CA TYR A 53 11.17 -1.42 8.55
C TYR A 53 12.27 -1.65 7.52
N VAL A 54 12.21 -0.91 6.43
CA VAL A 54 13.20 -0.95 5.35
C VAL A 54 14.37 -0.04 5.74
N LEU A 55 15.48 -0.66 6.13
CA LEU A 55 16.78 -0.02 6.35
C LEU A 55 17.60 -0.11 5.06
N ASP A 56 17.55 0.89 4.17
CA ASP A 56 18.39 0.84 2.97
C ASP A 56 19.66 1.68 3.14
N HIS A 57 20.75 0.99 3.50
CA HIS A 57 22.12 1.38 3.20
C HIS A 57 22.83 0.20 2.51
N ASP A 58 22.53 -0.03 1.22
CA ASP A 58 23.38 -0.88 0.38
C ASP A 58 24.43 0.00 -0.32
N SER A 59 25.67 -0.08 0.14
CA SER A 59 26.81 0.69 -0.39
C SER A 59 27.54 0.01 -1.54
N GLU A 60 27.13 -1.20 -1.96
CA GLU A 60 27.86 -2.00 -2.95
C GLU A 60 27.19 -2.08 -4.33
N SER A 61 25.93 -1.65 -4.45
CA SER A 61 25.27 -1.48 -5.73
C SER A 61 24.80 -0.04 -5.90
N ASP A 62 25.24 0.64 -6.97
CA ASP A 62 24.77 1.99 -7.38
C ASP A 62 23.26 2.03 -7.73
N LYS A 63 22.46 1.05 -7.27
CA LYS A 63 21.01 1.00 -7.44
C LYS A 63 20.35 1.28 -6.11
N ILE A 64 20.24 2.57 -5.85
CA ILE A 64 19.39 3.11 -4.81
C ILE A 64 17.95 2.66 -5.08
N HIS A 65 17.43 1.70 -4.31
CA HIS A 65 16.04 1.20 -4.39
C HIS A 65 15.03 2.12 -3.70
N TYR A 66 15.35 3.43 -3.54
CA TYR A 66 14.62 4.39 -2.69
C TYR A 66 13.12 4.61 -3.00
N HIS A 67 12.57 4.02 -4.05
CA HIS A 67 11.36 4.56 -4.66
C HIS A 67 10.32 3.53 -5.11
N GLN A 68 10.53 2.23 -4.92
CA GLN A 68 9.45 1.25 -5.16
C GLN A 68 8.53 1.19 -3.94
N GLY A 69 7.57 2.11 -3.88
CA GLY A 69 6.54 2.13 -2.83
C GLY A 69 6.11 3.52 -2.38
N ILE A 70 6.86 4.58 -2.72
CA ILE A 70 6.45 5.95 -2.42
C ILE A 70 5.30 6.35 -3.34
N ASP A 71 4.20 6.81 -2.74
CA ASP A 71 3.11 7.42 -3.46
C ASP A 71 3.51 8.85 -3.82
N SER A 72 3.63 9.13 -5.11
CA SER A 72 4.07 10.44 -5.61
C SER A 72 3.16 11.57 -5.17
N SER A 73 1.91 11.27 -4.79
CA SER A 73 0.95 12.23 -4.25
C SER A 73 1.39 12.86 -2.92
N TYR A 74 2.33 12.23 -2.21
CA TYR A 74 2.83 12.66 -0.90
C TYR A 74 4.35 12.85 -0.88
N SER A 75 4.96 13.10 -2.05
CA SER A 75 6.41 13.23 -2.19
C SER A 75 7.03 14.42 -1.44
N ASP A 76 6.22 15.42 -1.05
CA ASP A 76 6.65 16.56 -0.23
C ASP A 76 6.72 16.24 1.28
N ASP A 77 6.18 15.09 1.71
CA ASP A 77 6.19 14.65 3.11
C ASP A 77 7.39 13.73 3.39
N ALA A 78 7.91 13.79 4.63
CA ALA A 78 8.84 12.79 5.11
C ALA A 78 8.11 11.45 5.29
N HIS A 79 8.80 10.33 5.10
CA HIS A 79 8.15 9.03 5.12
C HIS A 79 9.00 7.91 5.72
N TYR A 80 8.32 6.85 6.15
CA TYR A 80 8.93 5.64 6.70
C TYR A 80 8.24 4.40 6.13
N HIS A 81 9.01 3.37 5.77
CA HIS A 81 8.52 2.19 5.06
C HIS A 81 8.62 0.92 5.90
N PHE A 82 7.58 0.10 5.82
CA PHE A 82 7.48 -1.18 6.50
C PHE A 82 7.08 -2.28 5.52
N GLU A 83 7.73 -3.42 5.63
CA GLU A 83 7.46 -4.60 4.80
C GLU A 83 7.43 -5.86 5.67
N ARG A 84 6.97 -6.97 5.09
CA ARG A 84 7.02 -8.26 5.79
C ARG A 84 8.42 -8.84 5.78
N LYS A 85 8.88 -9.32 6.94
CA LYS A 85 10.19 -10.02 7.10
C LYS A 85 10.36 -11.22 6.15
N ASP A 86 9.26 -11.84 5.71
CA ASP A 86 9.26 -13.00 4.80
C ASP A 86 8.98 -12.66 3.33
N ASN A 87 8.96 -11.36 2.96
CA ASN A 87 8.72 -10.85 1.61
C ASN A 87 7.40 -11.31 0.96
N LYS A 88 6.45 -11.80 1.75
CA LYS A 88 5.11 -12.13 1.26
C LYS A 88 4.21 -10.89 1.24
N PRO A 89 3.12 -10.92 0.46
CA PRO A 89 2.12 -9.87 0.51
C PRO A 89 1.54 -9.67 1.92
N LEU A 90 1.19 -8.43 2.22
CA LEU A 90 0.50 -8.02 3.44
C LEU A 90 -0.87 -8.67 3.53
N SER A 91 -1.13 -9.29 4.68
CA SER A 91 -2.45 -9.77 5.04
C SER A 91 -3.21 -8.70 5.82
N TYR A 92 -4.54 -8.85 5.90
CA TYR A 92 -5.36 -8.00 6.77
C TYR A 92 -4.96 -8.09 8.25
N ARG A 93 -4.41 -9.24 8.69
CA ARG A 93 -3.90 -9.40 10.05
C ARG A 93 -2.69 -8.50 10.29
N ASP A 94 -1.78 -8.41 9.31
CA ASP A 94 -0.57 -7.58 9.40
C ASP A 94 -0.95 -6.10 9.49
N ILE A 95 -1.87 -5.65 8.63
CA ILE A 95 -2.40 -4.27 8.66
C ILE A 95 -3.06 -3.96 10.01
N LYS A 96 -3.88 -4.87 10.54
CA LYS A 96 -4.54 -4.69 11.84
C LYS A 96 -3.52 -4.59 12.97
N LEU A 97 -2.49 -5.45 12.96
CA LEU A 97 -1.42 -5.43 13.95
C LEU A 97 -0.69 -4.09 13.89
N PHE A 98 -0.25 -3.68 12.70
CA PHE A 98 0.44 -2.43 12.48
C PHE A 98 -0.34 -1.20 12.99
N LEU A 99 -1.62 -1.08 12.64
CA LEU A 99 -2.47 0.00 13.13
C LEU A 99 -2.62 -0.01 14.67
N ASN A 100 -2.66 -1.19 15.29
CA ASN A 100 -2.70 -1.28 16.74
C ASN A 100 -1.36 -0.84 17.35
N THR A 101 -0.23 -1.18 16.73
CA THR A 101 1.11 -0.74 17.16
C THR A 101 1.23 0.78 17.07
N LEU A 102 0.78 1.40 15.97
CA LEU A 102 0.75 2.87 15.85
C LEU A 102 -0.02 3.53 17.00
N LYS A 103 -1.14 2.92 17.42
CA LYS A 103 -1.92 3.44 18.55
C LYS A 103 -1.22 3.28 19.90
N GLN A 104 -0.41 2.23 20.08
CA GLN A 104 0.40 2.04 21.30
C GLN A 104 1.47 3.12 21.45
N PHE A 105 1.98 3.65 20.34
CA PHE A 105 2.91 4.79 20.29
C PHE A 105 2.20 6.15 20.19
N ASP A 106 0.87 6.19 20.37
CA ASP A 106 0.05 7.40 20.28
C ASP A 106 0.18 8.17 18.95
N LEU A 107 0.55 7.48 17.87
CA LEU A 107 0.70 8.06 16.54
C LEU A 107 -0.62 8.21 15.78
N ILE A 108 -1.66 7.45 16.18
CA ILE A 108 -3.02 7.54 15.64
C ILE A 108 -4.05 7.31 16.75
N GLU A 109 -5.32 7.68 16.51
CA GLU A 109 -6.41 7.42 17.45
C GLU A 109 -7.20 6.14 17.14
N MET A 110 -8.05 5.71 18.09
CA MET A 110 -8.95 4.58 17.85
C MET A 110 -9.94 4.84 16.71
N ASN A 111 -10.33 6.09 16.49
CA ASN A 111 -11.21 6.47 15.38
C ASN A 111 -10.50 6.31 14.03
N ASP A 112 -9.20 6.62 13.98
CA ASP A 112 -8.36 6.43 12.80
C ASP A 112 -8.23 4.96 12.42
N ILE A 113 -8.08 4.08 13.42
CA ILE A 113 -8.07 2.62 13.21
C ILE A 113 -9.40 2.16 12.57
N LYS A 114 -10.54 2.63 13.10
CA LYS A 114 -11.87 2.25 12.56
C LYS A 114 -12.02 2.71 11.12
N ARG A 115 -11.60 3.95 10.83
CA ARG A 115 -11.63 4.53 9.50
C ARG A 115 -10.74 3.76 8.52
N ALA A 116 -9.48 3.52 8.88
CA ALA A 116 -8.53 2.75 8.07
C ALA A 116 -9.06 1.36 7.71
N LYS A 117 -9.63 0.65 8.68
CA LYS A 117 -10.25 -0.67 8.45
C LYS A 117 -11.45 -0.60 7.50
N SER A 118 -12.27 0.44 7.63
CA SER A 118 -13.43 0.66 6.76
C SER A 118 -13.01 0.97 5.32
N GLU A 119 -12.04 1.86 5.14
CA GLU A 119 -11.48 2.22 3.83
C GLU A 119 -10.82 1.00 3.18
N TYR A 120 -10.00 0.25 3.91
CA TYR A 120 -9.37 -0.97 3.41
C TYR A 120 -10.41 -1.99 2.91
N LYS A 121 -11.43 -2.27 3.73
CA LYS A 121 -12.50 -3.20 3.38
C LYS A 121 -13.26 -2.76 2.12
N THR A 122 -13.63 -1.48 2.07
CA THR A 122 -14.39 -0.90 0.95
C THR A 122 -13.60 -1.02 -0.35
N SER A 123 -12.33 -0.62 -0.34
CA SER A 123 -11.48 -0.67 -1.51
C SER A 123 -11.24 -2.12 -1.98
N ARG A 124 -11.06 -3.07 -1.04
CA ARG A 124 -10.89 -4.48 -1.37
C ARG A 124 -12.13 -5.09 -1.99
N GLU A 125 -13.32 -4.74 -1.51
CA GLU A 125 -14.59 -5.16 -2.11
C GLU A 125 -14.76 -4.61 -3.53
N GLN A 126 -14.37 -3.35 -3.76
CA GLN A 126 -14.40 -2.74 -5.11
C GLN A 126 -13.46 -3.46 -6.07
N GLU A 127 -12.24 -3.80 -5.64
CA GLU A 127 -11.28 -4.55 -6.46
C GLU A 127 -11.81 -5.95 -6.82
N ILE A 128 -12.38 -6.66 -5.84
CA ILE A 128 -13.01 -7.96 -6.06
C ILE A 128 -14.12 -7.83 -7.11
N ARG A 129 -15.04 -6.87 -6.94
CA ARG A 129 -16.13 -6.60 -7.91
C ARG A 129 -15.61 -6.26 -9.30
N ALA A 130 -14.57 -5.44 -9.41
CA ALA A 130 -13.93 -5.12 -10.68
C ALA A 130 -13.32 -6.36 -11.35
N SER A 131 -12.68 -7.24 -10.57
CA SER A 131 -12.11 -8.49 -11.08
C SER A 131 -13.19 -9.47 -11.60
N TYR A 132 -14.37 -9.49 -10.97
CA TYR A 132 -15.52 -10.25 -11.46
C TYR A 132 -16.08 -9.63 -12.74
N ARG A 133 -16.25 -8.30 -12.79
CA ARG A 133 -16.72 -7.62 -14.00
C ARG A 133 -15.80 -7.89 -15.19
N ASN A 134 -14.48 -7.84 -15.02
CA ASN A 134 -13.55 -8.11 -16.12
C ASN A 134 -13.51 -9.57 -16.55
N ARG A 135 -13.79 -10.53 -15.66
CA ARG A 135 -13.82 -11.97 -15.99
C ARG A 135 -15.12 -12.42 -16.67
N TYR A 136 -16.23 -11.74 -16.41
CA TYR A 136 -17.56 -12.13 -16.92
C TYR A 136 -18.18 -11.13 -17.90
N PHE A 137 -17.59 -9.94 -18.04
CA PHE A 137 -17.98 -8.91 -19.00
C PHE A 137 -16.76 -8.39 -19.77
N THR A 138 -16.02 -9.27 -20.43
CA THR A 138 -15.31 -8.86 -21.64
C THR A 138 -16.38 -8.67 -22.72
N PRO A 139 -16.57 -7.46 -23.28
CA PRO A 139 -17.57 -7.29 -24.31
C PRO A 139 -17.19 -8.16 -25.52
N LEU A 140 -18.19 -8.85 -26.08
CA LEU A 140 -18.18 -9.54 -27.39
C LEU A 140 -17.67 -8.67 -28.56
N ALA A 141 -17.31 -7.42 -28.32
CA ALA A 141 -16.72 -6.49 -29.28
C ALA A 141 -15.36 -6.96 -29.80
N SER A 142 -14.52 -7.62 -29.00
CA SER A 142 -13.22 -8.14 -29.48
C SER A 142 -13.36 -9.39 -30.36
N ALA A 143 -14.41 -10.20 -30.14
CA ALA A 143 -14.69 -11.37 -30.98
C ALA A 143 -15.30 -11.00 -32.34
N ASN A 144 -16.14 -9.96 -32.39
CA ASN A 144 -16.74 -9.49 -33.64
C ASN A 144 -15.77 -8.68 -34.51
N PHE A 145 -14.77 -8.01 -33.93
CA PHE A 145 -13.75 -7.27 -34.69
C PHE A 145 -12.75 -8.21 -35.39
N GLN A 146 -12.34 -9.31 -34.74
CA GLN A 146 -11.48 -10.30 -35.40
C GLN A 146 -12.20 -11.08 -36.51
N LYS A 147 -13.52 -11.31 -36.36
CA LYS A 147 -14.32 -11.97 -37.40
C LYS A 147 -14.53 -11.08 -38.63
N SER A 148 -14.72 -9.78 -38.45
CA SER A 148 -14.87 -8.84 -39.58
C SER A 148 -13.54 -8.61 -40.32
N GLU A 149 -12.40 -8.57 -39.62
CA GLU A 149 -11.08 -8.49 -40.28
C GLU A 149 -10.72 -9.77 -41.07
N GLN A 150 -11.06 -10.95 -40.57
CA GLN A 150 -10.86 -12.20 -41.32
C GLN A 150 -11.74 -12.27 -42.58
N LEU A 151 -13.01 -11.89 -42.48
CA LEU A 151 -13.92 -11.85 -43.64
C LEU A 151 -13.46 -10.83 -44.69
N ASN A 152 -12.98 -9.65 -44.27
CA ASN A 152 -12.53 -8.61 -45.20
C ASN A 152 -11.19 -8.95 -45.88
N ARG A 153 -10.38 -9.84 -45.30
CA ARG A 153 -9.17 -10.40 -45.94
C ARG A 153 -9.47 -11.52 -46.93
N MET A 154 -10.58 -12.26 -46.75
CA MET A 154 -10.98 -13.34 -47.66
C MET A 154 -11.72 -12.84 -48.91
N SER A 155 -12.26 -11.61 -48.91
CA SER A 155 -12.95 -11.01 -50.06
C SER A 155 -12.02 -10.23 -51.04
N LYS A 156 -10.70 -10.33 -50.88
CA LYS A 156 -9.70 -9.64 -51.72
C LYS A 156 -8.87 -10.58 -52.63
N TRP A 157 -9.41 -11.74 -52.99
CA TRP A 157 -8.86 -12.63 -54.02
C TRP A 157 -9.93 -12.93 -55.06
#